data_AF-A0A3A1YUA8-F1
#
_entry.id   AF-A0A3A1YUA8-F1
#
_cell.length_a   1.000
_cell.length_b   1.000
_cell.length_c   1.000
_cell.angle_alpha   90.00
_cell.angle_beta   90.00
_cell.angle_gamma   90.00
#
_symmetry.space_group_name_H-M   'P 1'
#
loop_
_entity.id
_entity.type
_entity.pdbx_description
1 polymer ?
#
loop_
_entity_poly.entity_id
_entity_poly.type
_entity_poly.pdbx_seq_one_letter_code
_entity_poly.pdbx_strand_id
1 'polypeptide(L)'
;MKINDSNYVDLVVGHLNTPYGPVVSNSDLLDALRAGSLSVVQDEASRAILSSLFIECTGAMIGSLCAREGIDLQKAHDLYKEIVASGNQPRVFTWEDAVKEILE
;
A
#
# COMPACT_ATOMS: atom_id res chain seq x y z
N MET A 1 -25.00 10.39 -3.92
CA MET A 1 -23.81 10.48 -4.78
C MET A 1 -22.88 9.34 -4.37
N LYS A 2 -22.90 8.22 -5.12
CA LYS A 2 -21.90 7.17 -4.92
C LYS A 2 -20.60 7.74 -5.49
N ILE A 3 -19.62 7.97 -4.63
CA ILE A 3 -18.26 8.24 -5.09
C ILE A 3 -17.84 6.99 -5.86
N ASN A 4 -17.42 7.13 -7.12
CA ASN A 4 -16.90 5.99 -7.87
C ASN A 4 -15.69 5.44 -7.12
N ASP A 5 -15.81 4.26 -6.53
CA ASP A 5 -14.76 3.62 -5.72
C ASP A 5 -13.45 3.45 -6.52
N SER A 6 -13.56 3.25 -7.84
CA SER A 6 -12.43 3.20 -8.79
C SER A 6 -11.48 4.40 -8.71
N ASN A 7 -11.96 5.58 -8.29
CA ASN A 7 -11.15 6.81 -8.26
C ASN A 7 -10.13 6.80 -7.11
N TYR A 8 -10.33 6.03 -6.03
CA TYR A 8 -9.43 6.11 -4.88
C TYR A 8 -8.12 5.35 -5.10
N VAL A 9 -8.20 4.16 -5.73
CA VAL A 9 -7.02 3.41 -6.14
C VAL A 9 -6.20 4.23 -7.14
N ASP A 10 -6.87 4.85 -8.12
CA ASP A 10 -6.24 5.73 -9.11
C ASP A 10 -5.48 6.90 -8.45
N LEU A 11 -6.03 7.50 -7.39
CA LEU A 11 -5.37 8.58 -6.65
C LEU A 11 -4.10 8.10 -5.94
N VAL A 12 -4.14 6.95 -5.28
CA VAL A 12 -2.96 6.39 -4.58
C VAL A 12 -1.89 5.98 -5.58
N VAL A 13 -2.26 5.28 -6.65
CA VAL A 13 -1.32 4.89 -7.71
C VAL A 13 -0.76 6.11 -8.42
N GLY A 14 -1.58 7.12 -8.71
CA GLY A 14 -1.14 8.38 -9.29
C GLY A 14 -0.13 9.12 -8.41
N HIS A 15 -0.34 9.14 -7.09
CA HIS A 15 0.61 9.70 -6.12
C HIS A 15 1.95 8.96 -6.17
N LEU A 16 1.94 7.63 -6.07
CA LEU A 16 3.17 6.81 -6.13
C LEU A 16 3.94 6.97 -7.44
N ASN A 17 3.22 7.12 -8.55
CA ASN A 17 3.79 7.29 -9.88
C ASN A 17 4.25 8.73 -10.18
N THR A 18 3.90 9.72 -9.36
CA THR A 18 4.14 11.15 -9.64
C THR A 18 5.58 11.47 -10.04
N PRO A 19 6.63 10.95 -9.36
CA PRO A 19 8.01 11.23 -9.73
C PRO A 19 8.58 10.29 -10.81
N TYR A 20 7.89 9.20 -11.16
CA TYR A 20 8.43 8.11 -11.98
C TYR A 20 7.70 7.91 -13.33
N GLY A 21 6.52 8.49 -13.51
CA GLY A 21 5.60 8.11 -14.60
C GLY A 21 4.79 6.85 -14.26
N PRO A 22 3.96 6.33 -15.18
CA PRO A 22 2.99 5.26 -14.91
C PRO A 22 3.65 3.87 -14.82
N VAL A 23 4.43 3.64 -13.75
CA VAL A 23 5.16 2.39 -13.51
C VAL A 23 4.27 1.39 -12.75
N VAL A 24 3.72 1.82 -11.61
CA VAL A 24 2.83 0.99 -10.79
C VAL A 24 1.42 1.02 -11.40
N SER A 25 0.82 -0.16 -11.58
CA SER A 25 -0.60 -0.27 -11.96
C SER A 25 -1.51 -0.42 -10.73
N ASN A 26 -2.82 -0.20 -10.92
CA ASN A 26 -3.81 -0.49 -9.88
C ASN A 26 -3.76 -1.96 -9.44
N SER A 27 -3.56 -2.90 -10.37
CA SER A 27 -3.43 -4.33 -10.04
C SER A 27 -2.21 -4.59 -9.17
N ASP A 28 -1.06 -3.98 -9.46
CA ASP A 28 0.16 -4.20 -8.65
C ASP A 28 -0.06 -3.79 -7.18
N LEU A 29 -0.67 -2.61 -6.97
CA LEU A 29 -0.99 -2.12 -5.62
C LEU A 29 -1.99 -3.05 -4.91
N LEU A 30 -3.09 -3.38 -5.58
CA LEU A 30 -4.16 -4.18 -4.98
C LEU A 30 -3.70 -5.61 -4.70
N ASP A 31 -2.94 -6.22 -5.61
CA ASP A 31 -2.44 -7.58 -5.46
C ASP A 31 -1.42 -7.66 -4.33
N ALA A 32 -0.49 -6.70 -4.24
CA ALA A 32 0.47 -6.63 -3.13
C ALA A 32 -0.24 -6.50 -1.77
N LEU A 33 -1.24 -5.61 -1.68
CA LEU A 33 -2.01 -5.41 -0.45
C LEU A 33 -2.86 -6.63 -0.08
N ARG A 34 -3.51 -7.30 -1.05
CA ARG A 34 -4.31 -8.52 -0.81
C ARG A 34 -3.46 -9.71 -0.42
N ALA A 35 -2.29 -9.86 -1.06
CA ALA A 35 -1.35 -10.92 -0.73
C ALA A 35 -0.66 -10.68 0.62
N GLY A 36 -0.45 -9.41 0.96
CA GLY A 36 0.40 -8.99 2.07
C GLY A 36 1.89 -9.18 1.76
N SER A 37 2.29 -9.04 0.49
CA SER A 37 3.64 -9.31 0.03
C SER A 37 3.93 -8.65 -1.32
N LEU A 38 5.16 -8.19 -1.54
CA LEU A 38 5.63 -7.72 -2.85
C LEU A 38 5.95 -8.87 -3.81
N SER A 39 6.01 -10.12 -3.34
CA SER A 39 6.41 -11.26 -4.17
C SER A 39 5.42 -11.57 -5.30
N VAL A 40 4.17 -11.10 -5.20
CA VAL A 40 3.15 -11.29 -6.24
C VAL A 40 3.31 -10.31 -7.41
N VAL A 41 4.01 -9.20 -7.18
CA VAL A 41 4.27 -8.17 -8.19
C VAL A 41 5.47 -8.59 -9.04
N GLN A 42 5.28 -8.72 -10.35
CA GLN A 42 6.31 -9.26 -11.25
C GLN A 42 7.40 -8.25 -11.59
N ASP A 43 7.02 -7.00 -11.83
CA ASP A 43 7.94 -5.94 -12.25
C ASP A 43 8.78 -5.42 -11.07
N GLU A 44 10.09 -5.32 -11.28
CA GLU A 44 11.03 -4.89 -10.24
C GLU A 44 10.89 -3.40 -9.91
N ALA A 45 10.63 -2.55 -10.90
CA ALA A 45 10.43 -1.12 -10.67
C ALA A 45 9.12 -0.88 -9.90
N SER A 46 8.05 -1.60 -10.22
CA SER A 46 6.81 -1.58 -9.45
C SER A 46 7.03 -2.01 -8.00
N ARG A 47 7.78 -3.10 -7.74
CA ARG A 47 8.12 -3.51 -6.36
C ARG A 47 8.90 -2.43 -5.62
N ALA A 48 9.88 -1.81 -6.28
CA ALA A 48 10.70 -0.76 -5.68
C ALA A 48 9.83 0.45 -5.26
N ILE A 49 8.92 0.89 -6.12
CA ILE A 49 7.99 1.99 -5.82
C ILE A 49 6.99 1.58 -4.73
N LEU A 50 6.39 0.40 -4.83
CA LEU A 50 5.43 -0.08 -3.82
C LEU A 50 6.08 -0.26 -2.45
N SER A 51 7.39 -0.49 -2.37
CA SER A 51 8.11 -0.53 -1.10
C SER A 51 7.96 0.77 -0.31
N SER A 52 7.83 1.94 -0.96
CA SER A 52 7.69 3.24 -0.29
C SER A 52 6.25 3.56 0.14
N LEU A 53 5.27 2.68 -0.13
CA LEU A 53 3.85 2.93 0.11
C LEU A 53 3.55 3.52 1.49
N PHE A 54 4.12 2.93 2.55
CA PHE A 54 3.86 3.35 3.94
C PHE A 54 4.57 4.64 4.35
N ILE A 55 5.56 5.08 3.57
CA ILE A 55 6.24 6.37 3.75
C ILE A 55 5.47 7.46 3.00
N GLU A 56 5.08 7.18 1.76
CA GLU A 56 4.47 8.15 0.85
C GLU A 56 2.98 8.36 1.12
N CYS A 57 2.29 7.34 1.65
CA CYS A 57 0.87 7.41 1.95
C CYS A 57 0.63 7.38 3.45
N THR A 58 -0.29 8.24 3.92
CA THR A 58 -0.68 8.24 5.34
C THR A 58 -1.44 6.96 5.70
N GLY A 59 -1.36 6.55 6.97
CA GLY A 59 -2.12 5.38 7.46
C GLY A 59 -3.63 5.50 7.22
N ALA A 60 -4.19 6.72 7.30
CA ALA A 60 -5.59 6.98 6.98
C ALA A 60 -5.93 6.74 5.50
N MET A 61 -5.01 7.06 4.58
CA MET A 61 -5.18 6.78 3.15
C MET A 61 -5.15 5.27 2.88
N ILE A 62 -4.16 4.57 3.44
CA ILE A 62 -4.01 3.12 3.27
C ILE A 62 -5.20 2.39 3.90
N GLY A 63 -5.62 2.78 5.11
CA GLY A 63 -6.81 2.22 5.77
C GLY A 63 -8.10 2.47 4.99
N SER A 64 -8.29 3.68 4.45
CA SER A 64 -9.44 4.00 3.59
C SER A 64 -9.44 3.17 2.30
N LEU A 65 -8.28 2.99 1.69
CA LEU A 65 -8.11 2.13 0.51
C LEU A 65 -8.51 0.69 0.84
N CYS A 66 -7.99 0.15 1.95
CA CYS A 66 -8.30 -1.21 2.37
C CYS A 66 -9.80 -1.41 2.63
N ALA A 67 -10.43 -0.48 3.34
CA ALA A 67 -11.86 -0.54 3.64
C ALA A 67 -12.75 -0.50 2.38
N ARG A 68 -12.37 0.30 1.37
CA ARG A 68 -13.11 0.41 0.11
C ARG A 68 -12.96 -0.82 -0.80
N GLU A 69 -11.76 -1.38 -0.83
CA GLU A 69 -11.41 -2.50 -1.70
C GLU A 69 -11.64 -3.88 -1.04
N GLY A 70 -12.16 -3.89 0.19
CA GLY A 70 -12.37 -5.11 0.96
C GLY A 70 -11.07 -5.85 1.29
N ILE A 71 -9.96 -5.12 1.41
CA ILE A 71 -8.66 -5.68 1.75
C ILE A 71 -8.56 -5.80 3.26
N ASP A 72 -8.10 -6.96 3.73
CA ASP A 72 -7.81 -7.21 5.13
C ASP A 72 -6.64 -6.32 5.59
N LEU A 73 -6.87 -5.50 6.62
CA LEU A 73 -5.85 -4.62 7.20
C LEU A 73 -4.66 -5.42 7.73
N GLN A 74 -4.86 -6.66 8.19
CA GLN A 74 -3.78 -7.55 8.60
C GLN A 74 -2.85 -7.87 7.42
N LYS A 75 -3.39 -8.04 6.20
CA LYS A 75 -2.59 -8.27 4.99
C LYS A 75 -1.79 -7.03 4.60
N ALA A 76 -2.40 -5.85 4.66
CA ALA A 76 -1.65 -4.60 4.48
C ALA A 76 -0.52 -4.47 5.52
N HIS A 77 -0.76 -4.86 6.77
CA HIS A 77 0.27 -4.86 7.80
C HIS A 77 1.35 -5.94 7.58
N ASP A 78 1.02 -7.10 7.02
CA ASP A 78 2.00 -8.12 6.63
C ASP A 78 2.93 -7.61 5.52
N LEU A 79 2.39 -6.90 4.52
CA LEU A 79 3.18 -6.21 3.48
C LEU A 79 4.15 -5.20 4.10
N TYR A 80 3.69 -4.39 5.05
CA TYR A 80 4.55 -3.44 5.78
C TYR A 80 5.71 -4.15 6.48
N LYS A 81 5.43 -5.23 7.22
CA LYS A 81 6.45 -6.00 7.92
C LYS A 81 7.47 -6.60 6.96
N GLU A 82 7.04 -7.12 5.80
CA GLU A 82 7.95 -7.63 4.77
C GLU A 82 8.89 -6.54 4.25
N ILE A 83 8.34 -5.35 3.93
CA ILE A 83 9.11 -4.21 3.43
C ILE A 83 10.18 -3.77 4.44
N VAL A 84 9.82 -3.70 5.73
CA VAL A 84 10.78 -3.34 6.79
C VAL A 84 11.82 -4.43 7.00
N ALA A 85 11.40 -5.71 7.03
CA ALA A 85 12.30 -6.84 7.28
C ALA A 85 13.32 -7.05 6.15
N SER A 86 12.95 -6.73 4.91
CA SER A 86 13.86 -6.75 3.76
C SER A 86 14.90 -5.62 3.75
N GLY A 87 14.75 -4.62 4.64
CA GLY A 87 15.63 -3.45 4.68
C GLY A 87 15.36 -2.45 3.55
N ASN A 88 14.27 -2.62 2.79
CA ASN A 88 13.92 -1.73 1.69
C ASN A 88 13.50 -0.34 2.18
N GLN A 89 12.85 -0.25 3.35
CA GLN A 89 12.43 1.01 3.95
C GLN A 89 12.57 1.02 5.49
N PRO A 90 12.73 2.20 6.12
CA PRO A 90 12.68 2.35 7.56
C PRO A 90 11.29 2.05 8.13
N ARG A 91 11.24 1.88 9.46
CA ARG A 91 9.98 1.78 10.21
C ARG A 91 9.19 3.08 10.11
N VAL A 92 7.87 2.95 10.04
CA VAL A 92 6.92 4.07 10.02
C VAL A 92 6.08 4.00 11.30
N PHE A 93 6.55 4.66 12.36
CA PHE A 93 5.91 4.59 13.69
C PHE A 93 4.45 5.04 13.68
N THR A 94 4.11 6.04 12.88
CA THR A 94 2.73 6.51 12.74
C THR A 94 1.79 5.47 12.14
N TRP A 95 2.28 4.60 11.25
CA TRP A 95 1.53 3.45 10.76
C TRP A 95 1.41 2.36 11.82
N GLU A 96 2.52 2.03 12.47
CA GLU A 96 2.57 1.00 13.51
C GLU A 96 1.62 1.31 14.67
N ASP A 97 1.61 2.56 15.16
CA ASP A 97 0.70 2.99 16.23
C ASP A 97 -0.76 2.91 15.77
N ALA A 98 -1.05 3.34 14.54
CA ALA A 98 -2.42 3.33 14.00
C ALA A 98 -3.00 1.92 13.84
N VAL A 99 -2.20 0.95 13.39
CA VAL A 99 -2.69 -0.43 13.25
C VAL A 99 -2.72 -1.19 14.57
N LYS A 100 -1.89 -0.80 15.55
CA LYS A 100 -1.86 -1.44 16.87
C LYS A 100 -3.21 -1.32 17.58
N GLU A 101 -3.83 -0.14 17.52
CA GLU A 101 -5.16 0.09 18.11
C GLU A 101 -6.29 -0.73 17.46
N ILE A 102 -6.06 -1.27 16.26
CA ILE A 102 -7.08 -1.96 15.46
C ILE A 102 -6.86 -3.48 15.46
N LEU A 103 -5.60 -3.93 15.50
CA LEU A 103 -5.21 -5.33 15.36
C LEU A 103 -4.90 -6.03 16.70
N GLU A 104 -4.72 -5.28 17.80
CA GLU A 104 -4.60 -5.80 19.17
C GLU A 104 -5.94 -5.75 19.93
#